data_AF-A0A8T3YGU2-F1
#
_entry.id   AF-A0A8T3YGU2-F1
#
_cell.length_a   1.000
_cell.length_b   1.000
_cell.length_c   1.000
_cell.angle_alpha   90.00
_cell.angle_beta   90.00
_cell.angle_gamma   90.00
#
_symmetry.space_group_name_H-M   'P 1'
#
loop_
_entity.id
_entity.type
_entity.pdbx_description
1 polymer ?
#
loop_
_entity_poly.entity_id
_entity_poly.type
_entity_poly.pdbx_seq_one_letter_code
_entity_poly.pdbx_strand_id
1 'polypeptide(L)'
;MGVLDAATSVLALDAKETVSKAVSWMQANNANAVVVTSNGRYQGLAFAKDIYRQHTGRPEKEKIANFVSKVRLATGQDSFESLGKEMLERDYKAVAIQSGKGYKLLTRLGILANLRLPQLKHLTVADVMAKPITIAKHEPAASARAMLRKGRISRLVVIDGKGNLEGTVDVVGMLGLEISRGKAAMGEIAGESTRLEDIPISSFTKPGVITVDPSASLHDAIQRMADSNMDCAMAGPALVGIITPRPILRAVFAERALPSSQVSISGLQHDDEFTEDRFRQEMAKLASRLGKALRLQGLDVRVDRHHKEGSVKTKYSARINAPSNLGLLHAQAFGWDLVTAGRQAAERLLKEAEKKAGKRK
;
A
#
# COMPACT_ATOMS: atom_id res chain seq x y z
N MET A 1 -24.73 9.67 4.90
CA MET A 1 -24.45 8.35 4.29
C MET A 1 -23.51 7.60 5.20
N GLY A 2 -23.90 6.42 5.65
CA GLY A 2 -23.07 5.59 6.53
C GLY A 2 -22.04 4.76 5.75
N VAL A 3 -21.15 4.08 6.49
CA VAL A 3 -20.13 3.19 5.89
C VAL A 3 -20.75 2.05 5.07
N LEU A 4 -21.93 1.56 5.46
CA LEU A 4 -22.64 0.48 4.78
C LEU A 4 -23.18 0.91 3.40
N ASP A 5 -23.64 2.16 3.29
CA ASP A 5 -24.18 2.73 2.06
C ASP A 5 -23.06 2.91 1.02
N ALA A 6 -21.88 3.34 1.48
CA ALA A 6 -20.69 3.54 0.65
C ALA A 6 -20.00 2.23 0.21
N ALA A 7 -20.39 1.10 0.78
CA ALA A 7 -19.84 -0.21 0.43
C ALA A 7 -20.54 -0.79 -0.80
N THR A 8 -19.84 -1.64 -1.55
CA THR A 8 -20.36 -2.32 -2.75
C THR A 8 -20.52 -3.82 -2.52
N SER A 9 -21.33 -4.49 -3.34
CA SER A 9 -21.51 -5.94 -3.25
C SER A 9 -20.20 -6.69 -3.47
N VAL A 10 -19.98 -7.78 -2.72
CA VAL A 10 -18.76 -8.59 -2.83
C VAL A 10 -19.08 -10.07 -2.77
N LEU A 11 -18.33 -10.88 -3.54
CA LEU A 11 -18.41 -12.32 -3.46
C LEU A 11 -17.81 -12.82 -2.14
N ALA A 12 -18.57 -13.65 -1.44
CA ALA A 12 -18.06 -14.47 -0.34
C ALA A 12 -17.78 -15.87 -0.88
N LEU A 13 -16.54 -16.32 -0.73
CA LEU A 13 -16.10 -17.67 -1.09
C LEU A 13 -15.89 -18.51 0.17
N ASP A 14 -16.19 -19.81 0.11
CA ASP A 14 -15.70 -20.75 1.11
C ASP A 14 -14.18 -20.93 0.96
N ALA A 15 -13.50 -21.15 2.09
CA ALA A 15 -12.06 -21.29 2.20
C ALA A 15 -11.49 -22.39 1.28
N LYS A 16 -12.29 -23.40 0.95
CA LYS A 16 -11.91 -24.50 0.05
C LYS A 16 -12.01 -24.15 -1.43
N GLU A 17 -12.66 -23.05 -1.79
CA GLU A 17 -12.79 -22.62 -3.18
C GLU A 17 -11.47 -22.10 -3.74
N THR A 18 -11.37 -22.04 -5.07
CA THR A 18 -10.09 -21.83 -5.75
C THR A 18 -9.76 -20.37 -5.98
N VAL A 19 -8.45 -20.08 -6.09
CA VAL A 19 -7.96 -18.76 -6.50
C VAL A 19 -8.53 -18.37 -7.87
N SER A 20 -8.62 -19.32 -8.81
CA SER A 20 -9.18 -19.07 -10.14
C SER A 20 -10.62 -18.52 -10.10
N LYS A 21 -11.47 -19.05 -9.20
CA LYS A 21 -12.83 -18.54 -9.00
C LYS A 21 -12.84 -17.11 -8.44
N ALA A 22 -11.98 -16.85 -7.46
CA ALA A 22 -11.81 -15.51 -6.89
C ALA A 22 -11.37 -14.48 -7.94
N VAL A 23 -10.33 -14.80 -8.71
CA VAL A 23 -9.77 -13.91 -9.74
C VAL A 23 -10.76 -13.68 -10.87
N SER A 24 -11.47 -14.72 -11.32
CA SER A 24 -12.49 -14.57 -12.37
C SER A 24 -13.59 -13.60 -11.95
N TRP A 25 -14.05 -13.68 -10.70
CA TRP A 25 -15.02 -12.72 -10.17
C TRP A 25 -14.43 -11.30 -10.04
N MET A 26 -13.18 -11.18 -9.56
CA MET A 26 -12.48 -9.89 -9.46
C MET A 26 -12.36 -9.20 -10.82
N GLN A 27 -12.02 -9.94 -11.87
CA GLN A 27 -11.96 -9.42 -13.24
C GLN A 27 -13.32 -8.92 -13.72
N ALA A 28 -14.36 -9.74 -13.58
CA ALA A 28 -15.71 -9.41 -14.07
C ALA A 28 -16.34 -8.20 -13.35
N ASN A 29 -15.93 -7.91 -12.11
CA ASN A 29 -16.53 -6.86 -11.28
C ASN A 29 -15.57 -5.66 -11.03
N ASN A 30 -14.43 -5.60 -11.72
CA ASN A 30 -13.35 -4.65 -11.47
C ASN A 30 -12.96 -4.53 -9.98
N ALA A 31 -12.98 -5.66 -9.28
CA ALA A 31 -12.70 -5.73 -7.85
C ALA A 31 -11.26 -6.19 -7.58
N ASN A 32 -10.75 -5.85 -6.40
CA ASN A 32 -9.40 -6.20 -5.96
C ASN A 32 -9.37 -7.16 -4.76
N ALA A 33 -10.54 -7.58 -4.27
CA ALA A 33 -10.68 -8.43 -3.10
C ALA A 33 -11.99 -9.23 -3.14
N VAL A 34 -11.99 -10.37 -2.44
CA VAL A 34 -13.17 -11.17 -2.13
C VAL A 34 -13.22 -11.44 -0.63
N VAL A 35 -14.41 -11.70 -0.11
CA VAL A 35 -14.58 -12.19 1.26
C VAL A 35 -14.32 -13.68 1.28
N VAL A 36 -13.63 -14.15 2.33
CA VAL A 36 -13.43 -15.58 2.56
C VAL A 36 -14.15 -16.00 3.83
N THR A 37 -14.87 -17.11 3.74
CA THR A 37 -15.64 -17.74 4.81
C THR A 37 -15.18 -19.17 5.01
N SER A 38 -15.47 -19.76 6.17
CA SER A 38 -15.24 -21.18 6.43
C SER A 38 -16.37 -21.68 7.30
N ASN A 39 -17.12 -22.66 6.80
CA ASN A 39 -18.34 -23.15 7.45
C ASN A 39 -19.32 -21.99 7.78
N GLY A 40 -19.51 -21.07 6.83
CA GLY A 40 -20.38 -19.89 6.98
C GLY A 40 -19.84 -18.79 7.89
N ARG A 41 -18.66 -18.94 8.49
CA ARG A 41 -18.03 -17.91 9.35
C ARG A 41 -17.00 -17.10 8.58
N TYR A 42 -17.08 -15.78 8.68
CA TYR A 42 -16.10 -14.85 8.12
C TYR A 42 -14.66 -15.15 8.61
N GLN A 43 -13.72 -15.24 7.67
CA GLN A 43 -12.30 -15.49 7.96
C GLN A 43 -11.40 -14.29 7.66
N GLY A 44 -11.83 -13.40 6.76
CA GLY A 44 -11.03 -12.27 6.31
C GLY A 44 -11.30 -11.91 4.85
N LEU A 45 -10.34 -11.20 4.26
CA LEU A 45 -10.33 -10.82 2.86
C LEU A 45 -9.16 -11.47 2.12
N ALA A 46 -9.39 -11.93 0.91
CA ALA A 46 -8.30 -12.30 0.00
C ALA A 46 -8.12 -11.19 -1.04
N PHE A 47 -6.97 -10.51 -1.01
CA PHE A 47 -6.66 -9.43 -1.95
C PHE A 47 -5.86 -9.95 -3.14
N ALA A 48 -6.16 -9.43 -4.34
CA ALA A 48 -5.43 -9.76 -5.56
C ALA A 48 -3.91 -9.53 -5.44
N LYS A 49 -3.50 -8.47 -4.71
CA LYS A 49 -2.08 -8.16 -4.47
C LYS A 49 -1.36 -9.26 -3.69
N ASP A 50 -2.04 -9.93 -2.76
CA ASP A 50 -1.44 -10.93 -1.88
C ASP A 50 -1.42 -12.27 -2.58
N ILE A 51 -2.52 -12.62 -3.26
CA ILE A 51 -2.59 -13.74 -4.20
C ILE A 51 -1.43 -13.67 -5.20
N TYR A 52 -1.29 -12.54 -5.90
CA TYR A 52 -0.25 -12.38 -6.94
C TYR A 52 1.19 -12.49 -6.42
N ARG A 53 1.42 -12.06 -5.17
CA ARG A 53 2.75 -12.09 -4.53
C ARG A 53 3.11 -13.47 -3.99
N GLN A 54 2.14 -14.17 -3.42
CA GLN A 54 2.38 -15.40 -2.66
C GLN A 54 2.16 -16.65 -3.49
N HIS A 55 1.31 -16.57 -4.51
CA HIS A 55 1.03 -17.70 -5.38
C HIS A 55 2.25 -18.03 -6.26
N THR A 56 2.62 -19.31 -6.27
CA THR A 56 3.76 -19.83 -7.04
C THR A 56 3.38 -20.95 -8.01
N GLY A 57 2.13 -21.44 -7.95
CA GLY A 57 1.69 -22.63 -8.67
C GLY A 57 0.61 -22.39 -9.71
N ARG A 58 -0.51 -23.09 -9.53
CA ARG A 58 -1.64 -23.16 -10.47
C ARG A 58 -2.91 -22.58 -9.82
N PRO A 59 -3.39 -21.38 -10.22
CA PRO A 59 -4.51 -20.72 -9.54
C PRO A 59 -5.80 -21.56 -9.51
N GLU A 60 -5.98 -22.47 -10.46
CA GLU A 60 -7.14 -23.36 -10.55
C GLU A 60 -7.12 -24.51 -9.53
N LYS A 61 -5.97 -24.82 -8.93
CA LYS A 61 -5.82 -25.87 -7.91
C LYS A 61 -5.65 -25.33 -6.50
N GLU A 62 -5.18 -24.09 -6.37
CA GLU A 62 -4.88 -23.51 -5.08
C GLU A 62 -6.13 -22.95 -4.40
N LYS A 63 -6.24 -23.23 -3.09
CA LYS A 63 -7.36 -22.80 -2.26
C LYS A 63 -7.19 -21.35 -1.83
N ILE A 64 -8.29 -20.60 -1.82
CA ILE A 64 -8.31 -19.19 -1.43
C ILE A 64 -7.93 -18.98 0.04
N ALA A 65 -8.12 -20.01 0.89
CA ALA A 65 -7.69 -20.02 2.30
C ALA A 65 -6.23 -19.61 2.52
N ASN A 66 -5.35 -19.92 1.56
CA ASN A 66 -3.91 -19.66 1.68
C ASN A 66 -3.56 -18.17 1.57
N PHE A 67 -4.50 -17.33 1.10
CA PHE A 67 -4.27 -15.92 0.77
C PHE A 67 -5.14 -14.97 1.61
N VAL A 68 -5.68 -15.47 2.73
CA VAL A 68 -6.57 -14.70 3.60
C VAL A 68 -5.78 -13.73 4.47
N SER A 69 -6.01 -12.44 4.26
CA SER A 69 -5.65 -11.39 5.21
C SER A 69 -6.69 -11.31 6.32
N LYS A 70 -6.22 -11.33 7.58
CA LYS A 70 -7.04 -11.17 8.79
C LYS A 70 -7.52 -9.71 8.94
N VAL A 71 -8.50 -9.32 8.14
CA VAL A 71 -9.17 -8.02 8.20
C VAL A 71 -10.43 -8.17 9.05
N ARG A 72 -10.63 -7.36 10.09
CA ARG A 72 -11.87 -7.42 10.89
C ARG A 72 -13.09 -6.99 10.06
N LEU A 73 -14.27 -7.39 10.50
CA LEU A 73 -15.51 -6.80 9.99
C LEU A 73 -15.63 -5.37 10.53
N ALA A 74 -15.87 -4.43 9.62
CA ALA A 74 -16.29 -3.10 9.96
C ALA A 74 -17.77 -3.11 10.34
N THR A 75 -18.14 -2.22 11.26
CA THR A 75 -19.46 -2.09 11.86
C THR A 75 -20.06 -0.73 11.52
N GLY A 76 -21.36 -0.55 11.74
CA GLY A 76 -22.00 0.76 11.55
C GLY A 76 -21.47 1.86 12.48
N GLN A 77 -20.74 1.51 13.54
CA GLN A 77 -20.10 2.44 14.47
C GLN A 77 -18.73 2.94 13.95
N ASP A 78 -18.15 2.25 12.96
CA ASP A 78 -16.89 2.68 12.38
C ASP A 78 -17.08 3.95 11.55
N SER A 79 -16.12 4.87 11.67
CA SER A 79 -16.06 6.08 10.86
C SER A 79 -15.22 5.86 9.61
N PHE A 80 -15.48 6.66 8.57
CA PHE A 80 -14.61 6.71 7.40
C PHE A 80 -13.15 7.07 7.75
N GLU A 81 -12.93 7.93 8.75
CA GLU A 81 -11.60 8.32 9.21
C GLU A 81 -10.87 7.14 9.88
N SER A 82 -11.52 6.43 10.80
CA SER A 82 -10.91 5.29 11.50
C SER A 82 -10.59 4.15 10.54
N LEU A 83 -11.50 3.82 9.62
CA LEU A 83 -11.27 2.80 8.60
C LEU A 83 -10.20 3.23 7.60
N GLY A 84 -10.18 4.51 7.20
CA GLY A 84 -9.17 5.06 6.31
C GLY A 84 -7.76 4.95 6.91
N LYS A 85 -7.59 5.29 8.20
CA LYS A 85 -6.33 5.14 8.92
C LYS A 85 -5.92 3.67 9.03
N GLU A 86 -6.83 2.80 9.43
CA GLU A 86 -6.59 1.35 9.52
C GLU A 86 -6.11 0.78 8.15
N MET A 87 -6.75 1.19 7.05
CA MET A 87 -6.37 0.80 5.70
C MET A 87 -4.98 1.31 5.26
N LEU A 88 -4.55 2.46 5.78
CA LEU A 88 -3.22 3.01 5.53
C LEU A 88 -2.16 2.28 6.34
N GLU A 89 -2.40 2.09 7.63
CA GLU A 89 -1.48 1.43 8.57
C GLU A 89 -1.22 -0.02 8.19
N ARG A 90 -2.27 -0.76 7.84
CA ARG A 90 -2.19 -2.20 7.53
C ARG A 90 -2.06 -2.50 6.03
N ASP A 91 -1.94 -1.46 5.21
CA ASP A 91 -1.94 -1.54 3.74
C ASP A 91 -3.16 -2.29 3.14
N TYR A 92 -4.32 -2.27 3.81
CA TYR A 92 -5.54 -2.86 3.28
C TYR A 92 -6.14 -2.00 2.19
N LYS A 93 -6.54 -2.62 1.07
CA LYS A 93 -7.24 -1.91 -0.02
C LYS A 93 -8.73 -1.68 0.28
N ALA A 94 -9.29 -2.46 1.19
CA ALA A 94 -10.70 -2.46 1.55
C ALA A 94 -10.94 -3.16 2.89
N VAL A 95 -12.14 -3.00 3.44
CA VAL A 95 -12.69 -3.72 4.60
C VAL A 95 -14.05 -4.31 4.25
N ALA A 96 -14.42 -5.41 4.91
CA ALA A 96 -15.74 -6.02 4.75
C ALA A 96 -16.72 -5.51 5.80
N ILE A 97 -17.98 -5.36 5.43
CA ILE A 97 -19.10 -5.01 6.30
C ILE A 97 -20.17 -6.09 6.15
N GLN A 98 -20.73 -6.57 7.25
CA GLN A 98 -21.85 -7.51 7.23
C GLN A 98 -23.11 -6.80 6.69
N SER A 99 -23.81 -7.39 5.73
CA SER A 99 -25.06 -6.86 5.18
C SER A 99 -26.06 -8.00 5.01
N GLY A 100 -27.02 -8.08 5.94
CA GLY A 100 -27.94 -9.22 6.03
C GLY A 100 -27.17 -10.55 6.13
N LYS A 101 -27.50 -11.50 5.26
CA LYS A 101 -26.82 -12.80 5.17
C LYS A 101 -25.48 -12.76 4.41
N GLY A 102 -25.14 -11.64 3.78
CA GLY A 102 -23.95 -11.48 2.96
C GLY A 102 -23.00 -10.41 3.47
N TYR A 103 -22.10 -9.99 2.58
CA TYR A 103 -21.08 -8.99 2.86
C TYR A 103 -21.08 -7.91 1.78
N LYS A 104 -20.68 -6.71 2.18
CA LYS A 104 -20.31 -5.62 1.28
C LYS A 104 -18.85 -5.21 1.53
N LEU A 105 -18.20 -4.68 0.52
CA LEU A 105 -16.81 -4.24 0.58
C LEU A 105 -16.73 -2.72 0.52
N LEU A 106 -16.11 -2.09 1.52
CA LEU A 106 -15.81 -0.67 1.51
C LEU A 106 -14.35 -0.47 1.10
N THR A 107 -14.13 0.15 -0.05
CA THR A 107 -12.78 0.41 -0.60
C THR A 107 -12.26 1.78 -0.18
N ARG A 108 -10.95 2.00 -0.33
CA ARG A 108 -10.33 3.33 -0.17
C ARG A 108 -11.03 4.42 -1.01
N LEU A 109 -11.42 4.09 -2.25
CA LEU A 109 -12.16 5.02 -3.12
C LEU A 109 -13.58 5.26 -2.59
N GLY A 110 -14.27 4.22 -2.13
CA GLY A 110 -15.59 4.35 -1.50
C GLY A 110 -15.58 5.25 -0.26
N ILE A 111 -14.51 5.15 0.56
CA ILE A 111 -14.27 6.09 1.67
C ILE A 111 -14.12 7.52 1.14
N LEU A 112 -13.21 7.75 0.21
CA LEU A 112 -12.90 9.09 -0.32
C LEU A 112 -14.10 9.75 -1.00
N ALA A 113 -14.86 9.02 -1.81
CA ALA A 113 -16.02 9.53 -2.54
C ALA A 113 -17.14 10.01 -1.61
N ASN A 114 -17.23 9.40 -0.41
CA ASN A 114 -18.26 9.70 0.58
C ASN A 114 -17.76 10.60 1.72
N LEU A 115 -16.47 10.92 1.71
CA LEU A 115 -15.87 11.87 2.64
C LEU A 115 -16.33 13.28 2.30
N ARG A 116 -16.59 14.09 3.33
CA ARG A 116 -16.93 15.52 3.21
C ARG A 116 -15.91 16.32 3.98
N LEU A 117 -14.73 16.49 3.38
CA LEU A 117 -13.64 17.25 3.95
C LEU A 117 -13.32 18.47 3.08
N PRO A 118 -13.27 19.69 3.67
CA PRO A 118 -12.88 20.90 2.95
C PRO A 118 -11.52 20.77 2.24
N GLN A 119 -10.57 20.05 2.84
CA GLN A 119 -9.23 19.83 2.29
C GLN A 119 -9.24 19.23 0.88
N LEU A 120 -10.22 18.40 0.54
CA LEU A 120 -10.35 17.80 -0.79
C LEU A 120 -10.62 18.84 -1.89
N LYS A 121 -11.15 20.01 -1.53
CA LYS A 121 -11.39 21.12 -2.47
C LYS A 121 -10.18 22.03 -2.64
N HIS A 122 -9.28 22.05 -1.66
CA HIS A 122 -8.11 22.95 -1.66
C HIS A 122 -6.86 22.28 -2.23
N LEU A 123 -6.69 20.97 -1.98
CA LEU A 123 -5.60 20.20 -2.58
C LEU A 123 -5.94 19.85 -4.03
N THR A 124 -4.89 19.82 -4.85
CA THR A 124 -4.95 19.52 -6.28
C THR A 124 -4.37 18.13 -6.58
N VAL A 125 -4.65 17.61 -7.78
CA VAL A 125 -4.04 16.38 -8.27
C VAL A 125 -2.51 16.47 -8.25
N ALA A 126 -1.94 17.62 -8.65
CA ALA A 126 -0.50 17.86 -8.70
C ALA A 126 0.18 17.69 -7.32
N ASP A 127 -0.52 18.01 -6.23
CA ASP A 127 0.02 17.93 -4.87
C ASP A 127 0.28 16.49 -4.40
N VAL A 128 -0.41 15.50 -4.98
CA VAL A 128 -0.40 14.10 -4.50
C VAL A 128 -0.08 13.07 -5.57
N MET A 129 -0.07 13.46 -6.85
CA MET A 129 0.22 12.55 -7.95
C MET A 129 1.63 11.96 -7.83
N ALA A 130 1.77 10.71 -8.27
CA ALA A 130 3.05 10.04 -8.39
C ALA A 130 3.48 9.98 -9.86
N LYS A 131 4.77 9.79 -10.11
CA LYS A 131 5.24 9.45 -11.47
C LYS A 131 4.67 8.08 -11.87
N PRO A 132 4.08 7.95 -13.08
CA PRO A 132 3.58 6.67 -13.55
C PRO A 132 4.75 5.74 -13.84
N ILE A 133 4.57 4.46 -13.53
CA ILE A 133 5.50 3.40 -13.95
C ILE A 133 4.91 2.80 -15.21
N THR A 134 5.62 2.97 -16.32
CA THR A 134 5.14 2.64 -17.66
C THR A 134 5.76 1.35 -18.19
N ILE A 135 5.03 0.67 -19.08
CA ILE A 135 5.51 -0.47 -19.85
C ILE A 135 5.02 -0.34 -21.30
N ALA A 136 5.87 -0.65 -22.27
CA ALA A 136 5.48 -0.59 -23.67
C ALA A 136 4.55 -1.75 -24.04
N LYS A 137 3.58 -1.52 -24.93
CA LYS A 137 2.55 -2.52 -25.27
C LYS A 137 3.08 -3.83 -25.89
N HIS A 138 4.28 -3.82 -26.45
CA HIS A 138 4.93 -4.98 -27.07
C HIS A 138 5.83 -5.75 -26.10
N GLU A 139 6.07 -5.22 -24.89
CA GLU A 139 6.85 -5.93 -23.88
C GLU A 139 6.16 -7.24 -23.49
N PRO A 140 6.94 -8.26 -23.09
CA PRO A 140 6.40 -9.53 -22.63
C PRO A 140 5.76 -9.42 -21.23
N ALA A 141 4.82 -10.32 -20.93
CA ALA A 141 4.18 -10.44 -19.62
C ALA A 141 5.20 -10.69 -18.49
N ALA A 142 6.33 -11.34 -18.79
CA ALA A 142 7.44 -11.49 -17.86
C ALA A 142 8.00 -10.14 -17.37
N SER A 143 8.14 -9.15 -18.26
CA SER A 143 8.58 -7.79 -17.91
C SER A 143 7.58 -7.15 -16.95
N ALA A 144 6.27 -7.21 -17.25
CA ALA A 144 5.23 -6.70 -16.36
C ALA A 144 5.28 -7.39 -14.98
N ARG A 145 5.42 -8.72 -14.96
CA ARG A 145 5.52 -9.49 -13.72
C ARG A 145 6.70 -9.05 -12.86
N ALA A 146 7.88 -8.91 -13.47
CA ALA A 146 9.07 -8.45 -12.79
C ALA A 146 8.89 -7.03 -12.21
N MET A 147 8.34 -6.10 -12.99
CA MET A 147 8.08 -4.72 -12.56
C MET A 147 7.06 -4.65 -11.42
N LEU A 148 5.94 -5.37 -11.51
CA LEU A 148 4.91 -5.42 -10.48
C LEU A 148 5.46 -6.00 -9.16
N ARG A 149 6.20 -7.11 -9.22
CA ARG A 149 6.78 -7.76 -8.03
C ARG A 149 7.90 -6.93 -7.40
N LYS A 150 8.90 -6.52 -8.20
CA LYS A 150 10.06 -5.74 -7.72
C LYS A 150 9.64 -4.36 -7.21
N GLY A 151 8.74 -3.69 -7.91
CA GLY A 151 8.21 -2.37 -7.51
C GLY A 151 7.21 -2.45 -6.36
N ARG A 152 6.74 -3.64 -5.99
CA ARG A 152 5.63 -3.85 -5.03
C ARG A 152 4.38 -3.04 -5.36
N ILE A 153 4.19 -2.73 -6.64
CA ILE A 153 3.05 -1.99 -7.19
C ILE A 153 1.99 -2.95 -7.71
N SER A 154 0.75 -2.49 -7.84
CA SER A 154 -0.37 -3.32 -8.33
C SER A 154 -0.74 -3.07 -9.79
N ARG A 155 -0.13 -2.06 -10.43
CA ARG A 155 -0.52 -1.59 -11.77
C ARG A 155 0.65 -0.95 -12.50
N LEU A 156 0.65 -1.10 -13.82
CA LEU A 156 1.51 -0.44 -14.77
C LEU A 156 0.65 0.34 -15.77
N VAL A 157 1.19 1.45 -16.25
CA VAL A 157 0.59 2.22 -17.34
C VAL A 157 1.14 1.71 -18.66
N VAL A 158 0.27 1.40 -19.61
CA VAL A 158 0.67 0.87 -20.92
C VAL A 158 0.81 2.04 -21.90
N ILE A 159 1.94 2.07 -22.60
CA ILE A 159 2.24 3.09 -23.61
C ILE A 159 2.54 2.46 -24.98
N ASP A 160 2.26 3.21 -26.05
CA ASP A 160 2.63 2.84 -27.41
C ASP A 160 4.11 3.17 -27.72
N GLY A 161 4.57 2.89 -28.95
CA GLY A 161 5.94 3.19 -29.39
C GLY A 161 6.26 4.69 -29.52
N LYS A 162 5.25 5.56 -29.43
CA LYS A 162 5.39 7.03 -29.44
C LYS A 162 5.27 7.62 -28.02
N GLY A 163 5.05 6.79 -27.01
CA GLY A 163 4.85 7.22 -25.62
C GLY A 163 3.41 7.62 -25.28
N ASN A 164 2.45 7.41 -26.18
CA ASN A 164 1.05 7.70 -25.91
C ASN A 164 0.43 6.65 -24.99
N LEU A 165 -0.50 7.08 -24.16
CA LEU A 165 -1.24 6.25 -23.23
C LEU A 165 -2.22 5.32 -23.97
N GLU A 166 -2.08 4.00 -23.76
CA GLU A 166 -2.93 2.95 -24.35
C GLU A 166 -3.90 2.34 -23.33
N GLY A 167 -3.51 2.30 -22.05
CA GLY A 167 -4.34 1.71 -21.00
C GLY A 167 -3.55 1.34 -19.77
N THR A 168 -4.02 0.31 -19.04
CA THR A 168 -3.33 -0.19 -17.85
C THR A 168 -3.31 -1.72 -17.79
N VAL A 169 -2.31 -2.25 -17.11
CA VAL A 169 -2.25 -3.65 -16.69
C VAL A 169 -2.10 -3.70 -15.18
N ASP A 170 -2.91 -4.52 -14.51
CA ASP A 170 -2.86 -4.72 -13.07
C ASP A 170 -2.67 -6.19 -12.70
N VAL A 171 -2.41 -6.44 -11.42
CA VAL A 171 -2.21 -7.79 -10.88
C VAL A 171 -3.41 -8.71 -11.11
N VAL A 172 -4.62 -8.16 -11.21
CA VAL A 172 -5.84 -8.94 -11.51
C VAL A 172 -5.81 -9.39 -12.97
N GLY A 173 -5.44 -8.51 -13.91
CA GLY A 173 -5.22 -8.87 -15.31
C GLY A 173 -4.12 -9.92 -15.49
N MET A 174 -3.01 -9.77 -14.77
CA MET A 174 -1.92 -10.77 -14.78
C MET A 174 -2.38 -12.15 -14.30
N LEU A 175 -3.10 -12.22 -13.18
CA LEU A 175 -3.66 -13.48 -12.67
C LEU A 175 -4.68 -14.09 -13.64
N GLY A 176 -5.48 -13.25 -14.30
CA GLY A 176 -6.44 -13.70 -15.30
C GLY A 176 -5.79 -14.29 -16.56
N LEU A 177 -4.67 -13.71 -16.99
CA LEU A 177 -3.86 -14.24 -18.08
C LEU A 177 -3.34 -15.65 -17.74
N GLU A 178 -2.81 -15.83 -16.53
CA GLU A 178 -2.32 -17.13 -16.02
C GLU A 178 -3.44 -18.19 -16.03
N ILE A 179 -4.64 -17.83 -15.56
CA ILE A 179 -5.81 -18.73 -15.55
C ILE A 179 -6.26 -19.11 -16.95
N SER A 180 -6.34 -18.13 -17.86
CA SER A 180 -6.86 -18.35 -19.22
C SER A 180 -5.96 -19.30 -20.01
N ARG A 181 -4.63 -19.18 -19.86
CA ARG A 181 -3.68 -20.09 -20.50
C ARG A 181 -3.59 -21.45 -19.82
N GLY A 182 -3.77 -21.53 -18.50
CA GLY A 182 -3.91 -22.81 -17.80
C GLY A 182 -5.08 -23.66 -18.33
N LYS A 183 -6.20 -23.01 -18.72
CA LYS A 183 -7.34 -23.67 -19.36
C LYS A 183 -7.05 -24.10 -20.81
N ALA A 184 -6.41 -23.24 -21.60
CA ALA A 184 -6.08 -23.54 -23.00
C ALA A 184 -5.08 -24.71 -23.13
N ALA A 185 -4.07 -24.77 -22.27
CA ALA A 185 -3.09 -25.87 -22.26
C ALA A 185 -3.69 -27.25 -21.91
N MET A 186 -4.92 -27.29 -21.35
CA MET A 186 -5.62 -28.54 -21.04
C MET A 186 -6.47 -29.06 -22.23
N GLY A 187 -6.61 -28.28 -23.30
CA GLY A 187 -7.45 -28.60 -24.47
C GLY A 187 -6.74 -28.67 -25.82
N GLU A 188 -5.47 -28.26 -25.94
CA GLU A 188 -4.72 -28.30 -27.21
C GLU A 188 -3.85 -29.56 -27.36
N ILE A 189 -4.02 -30.24 -28.49
CA ILE A 189 -3.06 -31.22 -29.04
C ILE A 189 -1.82 -30.44 -29.49
N ALA A 190 -0.64 -30.95 -29.14
CA ALA A 190 0.69 -30.39 -29.37
C ALA A 190 0.85 -29.52 -30.65
N GLY A 191 0.86 -28.21 -30.44
CA GLY A 191 1.31 -27.17 -31.37
C GLY A 191 1.80 -25.96 -30.56
N GLU A 192 2.82 -25.25 -31.04
CA GLU A 192 3.65 -24.26 -30.31
C GLU A 192 2.90 -23.43 -29.26
N SER A 193 2.92 -23.89 -28.02
CA SER A 193 2.37 -23.15 -26.89
C SER A 193 3.27 -21.97 -26.59
N THR A 194 2.88 -20.76 -27.01
CA THR A 194 3.58 -19.54 -26.61
C THR A 194 3.64 -19.49 -25.09
N ARG A 195 4.84 -19.38 -24.51
CA ARG A 195 4.98 -19.34 -23.05
C ARG A 195 4.21 -18.14 -22.52
N LEU A 196 3.55 -18.32 -21.37
CA LEU A 196 2.85 -17.24 -20.66
C LEU A 196 3.72 -15.98 -20.50
N GLU A 197 5.02 -16.19 -20.32
CA GLU A 197 6.04 -15.17 -20.14
C GLU A 197 6.24 -14.30 -21.38
N ASP A 198 6.05 -14.85 -22.59
CA ASP A 198 6.34 -14.19 -23.87
C ASP A 198 5.11 -13.43 -24.43
N ILE A 199 3.95 -13.56 -23.77
CA ILE A 199 2.71 -12.92 -24.24
C ILE A 199 2.86 -11.40 -24.17
N PRO A 200 2.60 -10.65 -25.27
CA PRO A 200 2.73 -9.21 -25.26
C PRO A 200 1.64 -8.54 -24.40
N ILE A 201 2.01 -7.48 -23.69
CA ILE A 201 1.13 -6.69 -22.82
C ILE A 201 -0.17 -6.26 -23.52
N SER A 202 -0.10 -5.92 -24.80
CA SER A 202 -1.26 -5.54 -25.62
C SER A 202 -2.41 -6.55 -25.59
N SER A 203 -2.12 -7.85 -25.38
CA SER A 203 -3.13 -8.92 -25.41
C SER A 203 -4.10 -8.91 -24.23
N PHE A 204 -3.75 -8.25 -23.13
CA PHE A 204 -4.54 -8.21 -21.91
C PHE A 204 -4.53 -6.83 -21.23
N THR A 205 -4.22 -5.80 -22.01
CA THR A 205 -4.33 -4.40 -21.59
C THR A 205 -5.80 -4.05 -21.37
N LYS A 206 -6.11 -3.41 -20.23
CA LYS A 206 -7.44 -2.83 -20.00
C LYS A 206 -7.50 -1.46 -20.68
N PRO A 207 -8.35 -1.29 -21.72
CA PRO A 207 -8.55 0.01 -22.34
C PRO A 207 -9.38 0.90 -21.42
N GLY A 208 -9.31 2.21 -21.64
CA GLY A 208 -10.04 3.19 -20.84
C GLY A 208 -9.24 3.59 -19.61
N VAL A 209 -8.81 4.85 -19.62
CA VAL A 209 -8.03 5.47 -18.56
C VAL A 209 -8.59 6.85 -18.36
N ILE A 210 -9.03 7.11 -17.14
CA ILE A 210 -9.54 8.43 -16.77
C ILE A 210 -8.35 9.37 -16.78
N THR A 211 -8.51 10.50 -17.47
CA THR A 211 -7.59 11.62 -17.38
C THR A 211 -8.19 12.73 -16.54
N VAL A 212 -7.36 13.32 -15.69
CA VAL A 212 -7.68 14.46 -14.84
C VAL A 212 -6.63 15.54 -15.04
N ASP A 213 -7.04 16.80 -14.97
CA ASP A 213 -6.11 17.91 -15.04
C ASP A 213 -5.25 17.95 -13.76
N PRO A 214 -3.92 18.15 -13.82
CA PRO A 214 -3.08 18.27 -12.63
C PRO A 214 -3.54 19.40 -11.67
N SER A 215 -4.16 20.46 -12.19
CA SER A 215 -4.68 21.57 -11.39
C SER A 215 -6.09 21.32 -10.82
N ALA A 216 -6.77 20.25 -11.25
CA ALA A 216 -8.09 19.91 -10.73
C ALA A 216 -8.03 19.55 -9.24
N SER A 217 -9.13 19.82 -8.52
CA SER A 217 -9.23 19.48 -7.11
C SER A 217 -9.20 17.97 -6.89
N LEU A 218 -8.74 17.53 -5.72
CA LEU A 218 -8.81 16.11 -5.35
C LEU A 218 -10.27 15.63 -5.30
N HIS A 219 -11.20 16.48 -4.91
CA HIS A 219 -12.63 16.16 -4.93
C HIS A 219 -13.10 15.74 -6.34
N ASP A 220 -12.80 16.55 -7.35
CA ASP A 220 -13.23 16.28 -8.73
C ASP A 220 -12.56 15.02 -9.28
N ALA A 221 -11.27 14.82 -8.96
CA ALA A 221 -10.55 13.61 -9.34
C ALA A 221 -11.16 12.36 -8.70
N ILE A 222 -11.53 12.42 -7.41
CA ILE A 222 -12.20 11.32 -6.70
C ILE A 222 -13.56 11.02 -7.33
N GLN A 223 -14.37 12.03 -7.66
CA GLN A 223 -15.68 11.81 -8.27
C GLN A 223 -15.53 11.15 -9.65
N ARG A 224 -14.65 11.66 -10.51
CA ARG A 224 -14.37 11.05 -11.82
C ARG A 224 -13.95 9.59 -11.70
N MET A 225 -13.06 9.29 -10.74
CA MET A 225 -12.63 7.93 -10.42
C MET A 225 -13.79 7.04 -9.97
N ALA A 226 -14.67 7.55 -9.11
CA ALA A 226 -15.83 6.83 -8.61
C ALA A 226 -16.88 6.55 -9.71
N ASP A 227 -17.23 7.58 -10.49
CA ASP A 227 -18.23 7.51 -11.56
C ASP A 227 -17.84 6.51 -12.66
N SER A 228 -16.55 6.45 -12.96
CA SER A 228 -15.99 5.52 -13.94
C SER A 228 -15.62 4.15 -13.34
N ASN A 229 -15.88 3.94 -12.04
CA ASN A 229 -15.50 2.75 -11.29
C ASN A 229 -14.02 2.35 -11.47
N MET A 230 -13.10 3.32 -11.48
CA MET A 230 -11.65 3.06 -11.57
C MET A 230 -10.90 3.62 -10.36
N ASP A 231 -10.02 2.79 -9.79
CA ASP A 231 -9.17 3.15 -8.65
C ASP A 231 -7.84 3.83 -9.05
N CYS A 232 -7.76 4.39 -10.27
CA CYS A 232 -6.72 5.35 -10.66
C CYS A 232 -7.19 6.33 -11.74
N ALA A 233 -6.50 7.47 -11.84
CA ALA A 233 -6.58 8.36 -12.99
C ALA A 233 -5.17 8.83 -13.40
N MET A 234 -5.00 9.16 -14.68
CA MET A 234 -3.79 9.76 -15.24
C MET A 234 -3.88 11.28 -15.15
N ALA A 235 -2.80 11.93 -14.73
CA ALA A 235 -2.73 13.37 -14.65
C ALA A 235 -2.18 13.94 -15.96
N GLY A 236 -2.99 14.78 -16.62
CA GLY A 236 -2.67 15.49 -17.85
C GLY A 236 -2.64 14.63 -19.13
N PRO A 237 -2.74 15.27 -20.31
CA PRO A 237 -2.72 14.59 -21.61
C PRO A 237 -1.37 13.94 -21.93
N ALA A 238 -0.28 14.46 -21.36
CA ALA A 238 1.09 13.95 -21.56
C ALA A 238 1.53 12.93 -20.48
N LEU A 239 0.58 12.33 -19.74
CA LEU A 239 0.87 11.35 -18.69
C LEU A 239 1.92 11.84 -17.67
N VAL A 240 1.77 13.08 -17.18
CA VAL A 240 2.73 13.70 -16.26
C VAL A 240 2.68 13.10 -14.84
N GLY A 241 1.59 12.38 -14.53
CA GLY A 241 1.38 11.75 -13.23
C GLY A 241 0.32 10.65 -13.25
N ILE A 242 0.24 9.90 -12.16
CA ILE A 242 -0.86 9.00 -11.83
C ILE A 242 -1.35 9.30 -10.41
N ILE A 243 -2.67 9.33 -10.25
CA ILE A 243 -3.33 9.50 -8.95
C ILE A 243 -4.07 8.21 -8.58
N THR A 244 -3.95 7.81 -7.31
CA THR A 244 -4.65 6.64 -6.74
C THR A 244 -5.19 6.97 -5.35
N PRO A 245 -6.14 6.19 -4.80
CA PRO A 245 -6.77 6.49 -3.51
C PRO A 245 -5.79 6.56 -2.33
N ARG A 246 -4.67 5.83 -2.36
CA ARG A 246 -3.75 5.75 -1.22
C ARG A 246 -3.01 7.08 -0.98
N PRO A 247 -2.34 7.71 -1.95
CA PRO A 247 -1.79 9.06 -1.80
C PRO A 247 -2.82 10.09 -1.36
N ILE A 248 -4.05 10.04 -1.89
CA ILE A 248 -5.13 10.94 -1.49
C ILE A 248 -5.50 10.74 -0.01
N LEU A 249 -5.77 9.49 0.40
CA LEU A 249 -6.04 9.16 1.80
C LEU A 249 -4.88 9.59 2.71
N ARG A 250 -3.63 9.40 2.26
CA ARG A 250 -2.47 9.88 2.99
C ARG A 250 -2.48 11.40 3.10
N ALA A 251 -2.70 12.15 2.03
CA ALA A 251 -2.71 13.61 2.09
C ALA A 251 -3.80 14.14 3.04
N VAL A 252 -4.99 13.53 2.99
CA VAL A 252 -6.15 13.93 3.77
C VAL A 252 -6.06 13.51 5.24
N PHE A 253 -5.43 12.37 5.53
CA PHE A 253 -5.26 11.87 6.90
C PHE A 253 -3.86 12.08 7.47
N ALA A 254 -2.90 12.62 6.70
CA ALA A 254 -1.52 12.88 7.14
C ALA A 254 -1.44 13.89 8.29
N GLU A 255 -2.43 14.77 8.45
CA GLU A 255 -2.52 15.66 9.61
C GLU A 255 -2.88 14.91 10.91
N ARG A 256 -3.32 13.64 10.81
CA ARG A 256 -3.72 12.81 11.97
C ARG A 256 -3.13 11.40 11.97
N ALA A 257 -2.32 11.03 10.98
CA ALA A 257 -1.53 9.82 10.96
C ALA A 257 -0.11 10.21 11.37
N LEU A 258 0.32 9.74 12.54
CA LEU A 258 1.62 10.05 13.13
C LEU A 258 2.77 9.82 12.12
N PRO A 259 3.84 10.65 12.16
CA PRO A 259 4.90 10.72 11.16
C PRO A 259 5.83 9.50 11.23
N SER A 260 5.39 8.38 10.67
CA SER A 260 6.26 7.21 10.43
C SER A 260 7.09 7.33 9.15
N SER A 261 6.78 8.28 8.25
CA SER A 261 7.48 8.46 6.98
C SER A 261 8.75 9.31 7.03
N GLN A 262 9.12 9.84 8.19
CA GLN A 262 10.38 10.56 8.39
C GLN A 262 11.43 9.73 9.11
N VAL A 263 11.13 8.51 9.55
CA VAL A 263 12.04 7.69 10.37
C VAL A 263 12.59 6.52 9.55
N SER A 264 13.90 6.53 9.29
CA SER A 264 14.64 5.38 8.75
C SER A 264 15.33 4.67 9.92
N ILE A 265 15.20 3.34 10.02
CA ILE A 265 15.87 2.56 11.07
C ILE A 265 16.65 1.42 10.42
N SER A 266 17.93 1.32 10.76
CA SER A 266 18.86 0.30 10.29
C SER A 266 19.50 -0.44 11.47
N GLY A 267 19.86 -1.71 11.26
CA GLY A 267 20.60 -2.51 12.24
C GLY A 267 19.75 -3.19 13.33
N LEU A 268 18.42 -3.19 13.18
CA LEU A 268 17.54 -4.08 13.94
C LEU A 268 17.76 -5.52 13.44
N GLN A 269 18.42 -6.35 14.24
CA GLN A 269 18.66 -7.76 13.94
C GLN A 269 18.58 -8.59 15.23
N HIS A 270 17.78 -9.65 15.20
CA HIS A 270 17.66 -10.65 16.28
C HIS A 270 17.02 -10.14 17.59
N ASP A 271 16.08 -9.20 17.53
CA ASP A 271 15.21 -8.80 18.63
C ASP A 271 13.77 -9.31 18.39
N ASP A 272 12.94 -9.41 19.44
CA ASP A 272 11.54 -9.81 19.27
C ASP A 272 10.70 -8.69 18.63
N GLU A 273 9.68 -9.07 17.86
CA GLU A 273 8.82 -8.15 17.10
C GLU A 273 8.17 -7.07 17.97
N PHE A 274 7.81 -7.40 19.22
CA PHE A 274 7.21 -6.45 20.17
C PHE A 274 8.21 -5.40 20.64
N THR A 275 9.46 -5.78 20.93
CA THR A 275 10.54 -4.86 21.30
C THR A 275 10.92 -3.93 20.14
N GLU A 276 11.00 -4.45 18.92
CA GLU A 276 11.23 -3.63 17.72
C GLU A 276 10.09 -2.63 17.49
N ASP A 277 8.83 -3.06 17.59
CA ASP A 277 7.67 -2.19 17.44
C ASP A 277 7.65 -1.08 18.49
N ARG A 278 7.96 -1.40 19.74
CA ARG A 278 8.06 -0.41 20.81
C ARG A 278 9.16 0.61 20.53
N PHE A 279 10.32 0.17 20.03
CA PHE A 279 11.41 1.06 19.62
C PHE A 279 11.01 1.97 18.45
N ARG A 280 10.36 1.42 17.42
CA ARG A 280 9.83 2.17 16.27
C ARG A 280 8.85 3.25 16.70
N GLN A 281 7.95 2.94 17.62
CA GLN A 281 7.00 3.91 18.18
C GLN A 281 7.69 5.04 18.93
N GLU A 282 8.71 4.74 19.74
CA GLU A 282 9.48 5.76 20.45
C GLU A 282 10.23 6.70 19.47
N MET A 283 10.82 6.16 18.40
CA MET A 283 11.48 6.99 17.37
C MET A 283 10.48 7.84 16.56
N ALA A 284 9.29 7.30 16.25
CA ALA A 284 8.22 8.06 15.62
C ALA A 284 7.72 9.22 16.51
N LYS A 285 7.59 8.99 17.83
CA LYS A 285 7.27 10.06 18.80
C LYS A 285 8.35 11.15 18.81
N LEU A 286 9.63 10.76 18.79
CA LEU A 286 10.73 11.71 18.73
C LEU A 286 10.67 12.57 17.46
N ALA A 287 10.51 11.95 16.29
CA ALA A 287 10.40 12.66 15.00
C ALA A 287 9.21 13.62 15.00
N SER A 288 8.06 13.20 15.54
CA SER A 288 6.89 14.07 15.71
C SER A 288 7.17 15.27 16.60
N ARG A 289 7.83 15.06 17.76
CA ARG A 289 8.15 16.16 18.69
C ARG A 289 9.11 17.16 18.08
N LEU A 290 10.17 16.69 17.42
CA LEU A 290 11.14 17.57 16.75
C LEU A 290 10.53 18.27 15.54
N GLY A 291 9.70 17.59 14.75
CA GLY A 291 9.02 18.15 13.57
C GLY A 291 8.02 19.27 13.89
N LYS A 292 7.50 19.32 15.12
CA LYS A 292 6.66 20.44 15.59
C LYS A 292 7.44 21.74 15.79
N ALA A 293 8.73 21.65 16.12
CA ALA A 293 9.57 22.80 16.43
C ALA A 293 10.56 23.14 15.29
N LEU A 294 10.91 22.17 14.45
CA LEU A 294 11.96 22.25 13.45
C LEU A 294 11.48 21.74 12.08
N ARG A 295 12.04 22.27 10.99
CA ARG A 295 11.84 21.73 9.65
C ARG A 295 12.82 20.56 9.46
N LEU A 296 12.35 19.35 9.76
CA LEU A 296 13.12 18.12 9.59
C LEU A 296 13.04 17.59 8.15
N GLN A 297 14.17 17.11 7.64
CA GLN A 297 14.21 16.36 6.37
C GLN A 297 13.99 14.86 6.60
N GLY A 298 14.33 14.37 7.80
CA GLY A 298 14.18 12.99 8.21
C GLY A 298 14.92 12.72 9.52
N LEU A 299 14.77 11.50 10.02
CA LEU A 299 15.39 10.97 11.21
C LEU A 299 15.96 9.58 10.87
N ASP A 300 17.28 9.49 10.79
CA ASP A 300 17.99 8.25 10.51
C ASP A 300 18.50 7.67 11.83
N VAL A 301 18.07 6.44 12.14
CA VAL A 301 18.43 5.72 13.35
C VAL A 301 19.24 4.50 12.96
N ARG A 302 20.45 4.43 13.50
CA ARG A 302 21.32 3.26 13.38
C ARG A 302 21.48 2.59 14.73
N VAL A 303 21.18 1.30 14.76
CA VAL A 303 21.34 0.44 15.92
C VAL A 303 22.50 -0.50 15.66
N ASP A 304 23.43 -0.59 16.60
CA ASP A 304 24.50 -1.59 16.58
C ASP A 304 24.42 -2.44 17.86
N ARG A 305 24.51 -3.76 17.71
CA ARG A 305 24.50 -4.73 18.81
C ARG A 305 25.93 -5.10 19.19
N HIS A 306 26.26 -4.99 20.47
CA HIS A 306 27.57 -5.31 21.03
C HIS A 306 27.43 -6.58 21.88
N HIS A 307 27.91 -7.71 21.37
CA HIS A 307 28.01 -8.94 22.14
C HIS A 307 29.44 -9.05 22.71
N LYS A 308 29.57 -9.14 24.03
CA LYS A 308 30.82 -9.54 24.67
C LYS A 308 30.76 -11.03 24.97
N GLU A 309 31.76 -11.76 24.51
CA GLU A 309 31.97 -13.18 24.81
C GLU A 309 31.88 -13.40 26.33
N GLY A 310 31.01 -14.31 26.76
CA GLY A 310 30.78 -14.63 28.18
C GLY A 310 29.74 -13.75 28.91
N SER A 311 29.03 -12.83 28.24
CA SER A 311 28.00 -11.99 28.88
C SER A 311 26.56 -12.42 28.56
N VAL A 312 25.73 -12.58 29.59
CA VAL A 312 24.29 -12.90 29.48
C VAL A 312 23.48 -11.72 28.93
N LYS A 313 24.00 -10.48 29.03
CA LYS A 313 23.31 -9.25 28.64
C LYS A 313 23.91 -8.66 27.36
N THR A 314 23.05 -8.44 26.37
CA THR A 314 23.42 -7.75 25.13
C THR A 314 23.45 -6.25 25.37
N LYS A 315 24.47 -5.55 24.87
CA LYS A 315 24.53 -4.08 24.92
C LYS A 315 24.22 -3.51 23.54
N TYR A 316 23.39 -2.48 23.47
CA TYR A 316 23.01 -1.80 22.23
C TYR A 316 23.62 -0.40 22.19
N SER A 317 23.93 0.08 21.00
CA SER A 317 24.15 1.50 20.75
C SER A 317 23.17 2.02 19.71
N ALA A 318 22.49 3.12 20.02
CA ALA A 318 21.61 3.82 19.10
C ALA A 318 22.24 5.16 18.71
N ARG A 319 22.39 5.39 17.40
CA ARG A 319 22.83 6.65 16.80
C ARG A 319 21.66 7.26 16.04
N ILE A 320 21.38 8.54 16.26
CA ILE A 320 20.30 9.26 15.58
C ILE A 320 20.89 10.46 14.87
N ASN A 321 20.62 10.57 13.57
CA ASN A 321 20.92 11.72 12.72
C ASN A 321 19.62 12.39 12.29
N ALA A 322 19.49 13.69 12.48
CA ALA A 322 18.32 14.45 12.05
C ALA A 322 18.74 15.74 11.33
N PRO A 323 18.86 15.71 9.99
CA PRO A 323 19.05 16.92 9.19
C PRO A 323 17.87 17.86 9.34
N SER A 324 18.15 19.11 9.68
CA SER A 324 17.14 20.13 9.98
C SER A 324 17.54 21.51 9.48
N ASN A 325 16.64 22.48 9.60
CA ASN A 325 16.94 23.90 9.39
C ASN A 325 17.98 24.47 10.39
N LEU A 326 18.29 23.76 11.48
CA LEU A 326 19.39 24.10 12.42
C LEU A 326 20.72 23.41 12.07
N GLY A 327 20.80 22.78 10.89
CA GLY A 327 21.90 21.91 10.50
C GLY A 327 21.66 20.45 10.93
N LEU A 328 22.71 19.63 10.86
CA LEU A 328 22.64 18.22 11.28
C LEU A 328 22.62 18.13 12.80
N LEU A 329 21.54 17.58 13.36
CA LEU A 329 21.48 17.13 14.76
C LEU A 329 21.97 15.68 14.83
N HIS A 330 22.75 15.36 15.84
CA HIS A 330 23.34 14.04 16.03
C HIS A 330 23.44 13.65 17.50
N ALA A 331 22.92 12.47 17.85
CA ALA A 331 23.10 11.90 19.17
C ALA A 331 23.43 10.41 19.13
N GLN A 332 24.22 9.97 20.10
CA GLN A 332 24.49 8.56 20.36
C GLN A 332 24.29 8.23 21.84
N ALA A 333 23.71 7.06 22.12
CA ALA A 333 23.66 6.50 23.48
C ALA A 333 23.80 4.97 23.46
N PHE A 334 24.02 4.41 24.66
CA PHE A 334 24.18 2.97 24.87
C PHE A 334 23.18 2.49 25.92
N GLY A 335 22.65 1.28 25.75
CA GLY A 335 21.71 0.66 26.68
C GLY A 335 21.93 -0.84 26.80
N TRP A 336 21.43 -1.42 27.88
CA TRP A 336 21.42 -2.88 28.07
C TRP A 336 20.24 -3.57 27.36
N ASP A 337 19.40 -2.78 26.70
CA ASP A 337 18.34 -3.22 25.79
C ASP A 337 18.13 -2.14 24.71
N LEU A 338 17.50 -2.55 23.62
CA LEU A 338 17.23 -1.71 22.44
C LEU A 338 16.43 -0.44 22.79
N VAL A 339 15.38 -0.58 23.59
CA VAL A 339 14.45 0.51 23.93
C VAL A 339 15.15 1.56 24.80
N THR A 340 15.93 1.11 25.79
CA THR A 340 16.71 1.98 26.65
C THR A 340 17.78 2.75 25.87
N ALA A 341 18.50 2.08 24.96
CA ALA A 341 19.50 2.74 24.11
C ALA A 341 18.84 3.82 23.24
N GLY A 342 17.70 3.52 22.61
CA GLY A 342 16.93 4.47 21.81
C GLY A 342 16.43 5.67 22.60
N ARG A 343 15.85 5.43 23.79
CA ARG A 343 15.33 6.50 24.65
C ARG A 343 16.42 7.46 25.07
N GLN A 344 17.57 6.96 25.51
CA GLN A 344 18.70 7.82 25.90
C GLN A 344 19.26 8.62 24.73
N ALA A 345 19.32 8.03 23.52
CA ALA A 345 19.75 8.75 22.32
C ALA A 345 18.76 9.85 21.94
N ALA A 346 17.45 9.58 22.07
CA ALA A 346 16.39 10.55 21.83
C ALA A 346 16.48 11.76 22.78
N GLU A 347 16.67 11.52 24.08
CA GLU A 347 16.84 12.58 25.08
C GLU A 347 18.07 13.46 24.79
N ARG A 348 19.18 12.85 24.37
CA ARG A 348 20.39 13.59 23.98
C ARG A 348 20.16 14.46 22.73
N LEU A 349 19.45 13.94 21.73
CA LEU A 349 19.12 14.68 20.52
C LEU A 349 18.23 15.90 20.80
N LEU A 350 17.24 15.75 21.70
CA LEU A 350 16.39 16.85 22.14
C LEU A 350 17.21 17.97 22.80
N LYS A 351 18.12 17.61 23.72
CA LYS A 351 19.02 18.58 24.37
C LYS A 351 19.93 19.29 23.37
N GLU A 352 20.43 18.58 22.35
CA GLU A 352 21.23 19.20 21.30
C GLU A 352 20.41 20.18 20.46
N ALA A 353 19.17 19.82 20.11
CA ALA A 353 18.25 20.69 19.39
C ALA A 353 17.96 21.99 20.16
N GLU A 354 17.67 21.89 21.46
CA GLU A 354 17.48 23.05 22.35
C GLU A 354 18.72 23.95 22.38
N LYS A 355 19.91 23.35 22.52
CA LYS A 355 21.18 24.09 22.53
C LYS A 355 21.44 24.83 21.21
N LYS A 356 21.16 24.21 20.05
CA LYS A 356 21.35 24.85 18.74
C LYS A 356 20.28 25.91 18.45
N ALA A 357 19.05 25.72 18.92
CA ALA A 357 17.99 26.71 18.81
C ALA A 357 18.29 27.96 19.68
N GLY A 358 18.84 27.77 20.88
CA GLY A 358 19.21 28.87 21.79
C GLY A 358 20.41 29.71 21.34
N LYS A 359 21.33 29.15 20.54
CA LYS A 359 22.50 29.87 20.00
C LYS A 359 22.21 30.76 18.78
N ARG A 360 21.00 30.68 18.22
CA ARG A 360 20.56 31.42 17.02
C ARG A 360 19.56 32.55 17.33
N LYS A 361 19.18 32.68 18.60
CA LYS A 361 18.62 33.93 19.15
C LYS A 361 19.77 34.81 19.56
#